data_AF-A0A932VMW8-F1
#
_entry.id   AF-A0A932VMW8-F1
#
_cell.length_a   1.000
_cell.length_b   1.000
_cell.length_c   1.000
_cell.angle_alpha   90.00
_cell.angle_beta   90.00
_cell.angle_gamma   90.00
#
_symmetry.space_group_name_H-M   'P 1'
#
loop_
_entity.id
_entity.type
_entity.pdbx_description
1 polymer ?
#
loop_
_entity_poly.entity_id
_entity_poly.type
_entity_poly.pdbx_seq_one_letter_code
_entity_poly.pdbx_strand_id
1 'polypeptide(L)'
;MNERTTRKFQDKGITILDPRNTYIGSGVQIAKGNVIYPNTFLKGKIKIGPRNTLGPNLYIEGKVTIGSGNTITYSHITNSKMGNNNQIGPYARLRDNVILTNNIKVGNFVEMKNSNIGNGTQIAHLSYIGDSKIGSRVNIGAGTITANYNSATGKKSRTIIKDRASTGSNSVLVAPVIIGENAIVAAGSVVTKNVPKNALAITRPKQENKLEWVKKKS
;
A
#
# COMPACT_ATOMS: atom_id res chain seq x y z
N MET A 1 31.48 -7.14 9.90
CA MET A 1 30.35 -7.10 10.86
C MET A 1 29.04 -7.62 10.25
N ASN A 2 28.70 -7.24 9.00
CA ASN A 2 27.48 -7.69 8.32
C ASN A 2 27.44 -9.20 8.03
N GLU A 3 28.52 -9.76 7.48
CA GLU A 3 28.60 -11.20 7.13
C GLU A 3 28.40 -12.14 8.32
N ARG A 4 28.94 -11.81 9.50
CA ARG A 4 28.75 -12.62 10.72
C ARG A 4 27.28 -12.67 11.12
N THR A 5 26.55 -11.57 10.95
CA THR A 5 25.13 -11.50 11.27
C THR A 5 24.31 -12.29 10.26
N THR A 6 24.54 -12.09 8.96
CA THR A 6 23.82 -12.80 7.90
C THR A 6 24.05 -14.31 7.95
N ARG A 7 25.28 -14.77 8.23
CA ARG A 7 25.58 -16.21 8.44
C ARG A 7 24.71 -16.84 9.55
N LYS A 8 24.54 -16.17 10.70
CA LYS A 8 23.67 -16.67 11.78
C LYS A 8 22.20 -16.87 11.34
N PHE A 9 21.74 -16.09 10.37
CA PHE A 9 20.40 -16.28 9.79
C PHE A 9 20.40 -17.41 8.75
N GLN A 10 21.46 -17.54 7.96
CA GLN A 10 21.63 -18.69 7.05
C GLN A 10 21.62 -20.02 7.81
N ASP A 11 22.33 -20.10 8.95
CA ASP A 11 22.33 -21.28 9.83
C ASP A 11 20.93 -21.62 10.39
N LYS A 12 20.03 -20.64 10.47
CA LYS A 12 18.63 -20.80 10.89
C LYS A 12 17.68 -21.14 9.72
N GLY A 13 18.22 -21.36 8.53
CA GLY A 13 17.46 -21.71 7.32
C GLY A 13 16.81 -20.52 6.62
N ILE A 14 17.43 -19.34 6.68
CA ILE A 14 17.09 -18.19 5.84
C ILE A 14 18.03 -18.17 4.63
N THR A 15 17.49 -18.15 3.42
CA THR A 15 18.28 -17.99 2.20
C THR A 15 18.60 -16.51 1.98
N ILE A 16 19.88 -16.14 2.10
CA ILE A 16 20.36 -14.78 1.81
C ILE A 16 21.23 -14.86 0.55
N LEU A 17 20.79 -14.23 -0.53
CA LEU A 17 21.44 -14.38 -1.85
C LEU A 17 22.79 -13.66 -1.94
N ASP A 18 22.91 -12.48 -1.33
CA ASP A 18 24.18 -11.77 -1.19
C ASP A 18 24.38 -11.33 0.27
N PRO A 19 25.09 -12.14 1.08
CA PRO A 19 25.37 -11.83 2.48
C PRO A 19 26.20 -10.57 2.71
N ARG A 20 26.95 -10.10 1.69
CA ARG A 20 27.76 -8.88 1.77
C ARG A 20 26.90 -7.63 1.61
N ASN A 21 25.88 -7.73 0.77
CA ASN A 21 24.96 -6.63 0.43
C ASN A 21 23.56 -6.78 1.07
N THR A 22 23.45 -7.45 2.22
CA THR A 22 22.19 -7.59 2.96
C THR A 22 22.39 -7.20 4.41
N TYR A 23 21.66 -6.21 4.92
CA TYR A 23 21.92 -5.60 6.23
C TYR A 23 20.78 -5.92 7.20
N ILE A 24 21.06 -6.76 8.20
CA ILE A 24 20.07 -7.20 9.19
C ILE A 24 20.49 -6.73 10.58
N GLY A 25 19.64 -5.93 11.23
CA GLY A 25 19.86 -5.42 12.59
C GLY A 25 19.66 -6.46 13.68
N SER A 26 20.23 -6.21 14.87
CA SER A 26 20.16 -7.14 16.02
C SER A 26 18.75 -7.36 16.59
N GLY A 27 17.83 -6.41 16.38
CA GLY A 27 16.43 -6.50 16.81
C GLY A 27 15.51 -7.27 15.85
N VAL A 28 16.06 -7.87 14.80
CA VAL A 28 15.30 -8.56 13.75
C VAL A 28 15.17 -10.05 14.07
N GLN A 29 13.95 -10.57 13.99
CA GLN A 29 13.61 -11.98 14.13
C GLN A 29 12.97 -12.46 12.82
N ILE A 30 13.53 -13.53 12.23
CA ILE A 30 13.10 -14.08 10.95
C ILE A 30 12.90 -15.59 11.14
N ALA A 31 11.71 -16.08 10.80
CA ALA A 31 11.45 -17.51 10.81
C ALA A 31 12.17 -18.23 9.65
N LYS A 32 12.23 -19.56 9.70
CA LYS A 32 12.85 -20.38 8.64
C LYS A 32 12.11 -20.24 7.29
N GLY A 33 12.86 -20.41 6.20
CA GLY A 33 12.33 -20.55 4.84
C GLY A 33 12.09 -19.22 4.11
N ASN A 34 12.63 -18.11 4.61
CA ASN A 34 12.59 -16.83 3.92
C ASN A 34 13.71 -16.74 2.89
N VAL A 35 13.46 -16.02 1.79
CA VAL A 35 14.47 -15.64 0.79
C VAL A 35 14.67 -14.13 0.86
N ILE A 36 15.92 -13.70 1.03
CA ILE A 36 16.31 -12.29 1.09
C ILE A 36 17.25 -11.98 -0.08
N TYR A 37 16.79 -11.08 -0.93
CA TYR A 37 17.50 -10.58 -2.10
C TYR A 37 18.46 -9.43 -1.72
N PRO A 38 19.46 -9.14 -2.57
CA PRO A 38 20.48 -8.13 -2.31
C PRO A 38 19.92 -6.71 -2.11
N ASN A 39 20.74 -5.87 -1.51
CA ASN A 39 20.46 -4.48 -1.16
C ASN A 39 19.21 -4.33 -0.26
N THR A 40 19.03 -5.27 0.67
CA THR A 40 17.91 -5.26 1.63
C THR A 40 18.38 -4.82 3.00
N PHE A 41 17.69 -3.86 3.60
CA PHE A 41 17.97 -3.30 4.93
C PHE A 41 16.80 -3.58 5.88
N LEU A 42 17.08 -4.27 6.97
CA LEU A 42 16.11 -4.59 8.03
C LEU A 42 16.61 -4.00 9.35
N LYS A 43 16.03 -2.88 9.80
CA LYS A 43 16.48 -2.12 10.99
C LYS A 43 15.36 -1.93 12.01
N GLY A 44 15.65 -2.13 13.29
CA GLY A 44 14.68 -1.94 14.39
C GLY A 44 14.12 -3.25 14.95
N LYS A 45 12.88 -3.18 15.47
CA LYS A 45 12.18 -4.31 16.10
C LYS A 45 11.27 -4.98 15.07
N ILE A 46 11.84 -5.90 14.30
CA ILE A 46 11.17 -6.53 13.16
C ILE A 46 10.91 -8.01 13.46
N LYS A 47 9.69 -8.48 13.17
CA LYS A 47 9.31 -9.89 13.22
C LYS A 47 8.78 -10.33 11.86
N ILE A 48 9.39 -11.36 11.29
CA ILE A 48 9.05 -11.89 9.95
C ILE A 48 8.68 -13.38 10.09
N GLY A 49 7.47 -13.73 9.65
CA GLY A 49 6.99 -15.10 9.56
C GLY A 49 7.72 -15.93 8.50
N PRO A 50 7.38 -17.21 8.31
CA PRO A 50 8.05 -18.09 7.36
C PRO A 50 7.68 -17.80 5.90
N ARG A 51 8.54 -18.25 4.97
CA ARG A 51 8.23 -18.31 3.53
C ARG A 51 7.96 -16.97 2.84
N ASN A 52 8.56 -15.87 3.29
CA ASN A 52 8.50 -14.60 2.56
C ASN A 52 9.65 -14.49 1.55
N THR A 53 9.38 -13.72 0.50
CA THR A 53 10.39 -13.25 -0.47
C THR A 53 10.57 -11.75 -0.27
N LEU A 54 11.77 -11.35 0.16
CA LEU A 54 12.07 -9.99 0.58
C LEU A 54 13.20 -9.40 -0.26
N GLY A 55 12.98 -8.19 -0.79
CA GLY A 55 13.91 -7.52 -1.68
C GLY A 55 13.75 -7.91 -3.15
N PRO A 56 14.64 -7.43 -4.03
CA PRO A 56 15.79 -6.58 -3.71
C PRO A 56 15.37 -5.14 -3.37
N ASN A 57 16.32 -4.32 -2.93
CA ASN A 57 16.13 -2.89 -2.67
C ASN A 57 15.00 -2.58 -1.68
N LEU A 58 14.86 -3.43 -0.67
CA LEU A 58 13.84 -3.29 0.36
C LEU A 58 14.43 -2.61 1.59
N TYR A 59 13.79 -1.56 2.08
CA TYR A 59 14.16 -0.87 3.31
C TYR A 59 13.03 -0.98 4.34
N ILE A 60 13.29 -1.63 5.46
CA ILE A 60 12.35 -1.75 6.57
C ILE A 60 12.96 -1.15 7.84
N GLU A 61 12.22 -0.24 8.47
CA GLU A 61 12.65 0.43 9.69
C GLU A 61 11.57 0.49 10.77
N GLY A 62 12.00 0.46 12.04
CA GLY A 62 11.15 0.66 13.21
C GLY A 62 10.50 -0.63 13.70
N LYS A 63 9.24 -0.55 14.14
CA LYS A 63 8.49 -1.70 14.66
C LYS A 63 7.62 -2.31 13.55
N VAL A 64 8.11 -3.38 12.94
CA VAL A 64 7.42 -4.03 11.79
C VAL A 64 7.10 -5.49 12.08
N THR A 65 5.90 -5.93 11.71
CA THR A 65 5.51 -7.35 11.77
C THR A 65 4.99 -7.79 10.42
N ILE A 66 5.56 -8.86 9.89
CA ILE A 66 5.22 -9.45 8.60
C ILE A 66 4.82 -10.90 8.86
N GLY A 67 3.66 -11.30 8.34
CA GLY A 67 3.20 -12.69 8.37
C GLY A 67 4.00 -13.60 7.44
N SER A 68 3.33 -14.61 6.89
CA SER A 68 3.94 -15.65 6.06
C SER A 68 3.62 -15.44 4.58
N GLY A 69 4.48 -15.91 3.68
CA GLY A 69 4.15 -16.00 2.25
C GLY A 69 4.09 -14.67 1.50
N ASN A 70 4.57 -13.57 2.09
CA ASN A 70 4.54 -12.26 1.44
C ASN A 70 5.68 -12.12 0.42
N THR A 71 5.44 -11.33 -0.63
CA THR A 71 6.47 -10.88 -1.56
C THR A 71 6.58 -9.36 -1.47
N ILE A 72 7.76 -8.85 -1.13
CA ILE A 72 7.98 -7.41 -0.91
C ILE A 72 9.25 -6.98 -1.63
N THR A 73 9.13 -6.11 -2.62
CA THR A 73 10.24 -5.73 -3.49
C THR A 73 10.34 -4.20 -3.62
N TYR A 74 11.55 -3.65 -3.75
CA TYR A 74 11.81 -2.22 -4.03
C TYR A 74 11.01 -1.23 -3.19
N SER A 75 10.75 -1.54 -1.92
CA SER A 75 9.77 -0.81 -1.10
C SER A 75 10.39 -0.26 0.17
N HIS A 76 9.77 0.78 0.74
CA HIS A 76 10.17 1.36 2.02
C HIS A 76 9.01 1.27 3.03
N ILE A 77 9.21 0.52 4.10
CA ILE A 77 8.21 0.22 5.12
C ILE A 77 8.68 0.72 6.48
N THR A 78 7.85 1.52 7.16
CA THR A 78 8.09 1.95 8.54
C THR A 78 6.90 1.64 9.44
N ASN A 79 7.17 1.17 10.66
CA ASN A 79 6.19 1.06 11.76
C ASN A 79 4.81 0.47 11.35
N SER A 80 4.82 -0.69 10.69
CA SER A 80 3.64 -1.26 10.01
C SER A 80 3.45 -2.75 10.33
N LYS A 81 2.23 -3.25 10.16
CA LYS A 81 1.87 -4.66 10.32
C LYS A 81 1.25 -5.21 9.05
N MET A 82 1.62 -6.43 8.70
CA MET A 82 1.15 -7.11 7.49
C MET A 82 0.86 -8.56 7.84
N GLY A 83 -0.29 -9.07 7.39
CA GLY A 83 -0.65 -10.47 7.50
C GLY A 83 0.07 -11.33 6.47
N ASN A 84 -0.65 -12.28 5.88
CA ASN A 84 -0.09 -13.32 5.03
C ASN A 84 -0.37 -13.07 3.55
N ASN A 85 0.50 -13.63 2.70
CA ASN A 85 0.31 -13.73 1.26
C ASN A 85 0.06 -12.38 0.55
N ASN A 86 0.61 -11.29 1.08
CA ASN A 86 0.52 -9.98 0.44
C ASN A 86 1.61 -9.82 -0.63
N GLN A 87 1.30 -9.05 -1.66
CA GLN A 87 2.24 -8.64 -2.71
C GLN A 87 2.44 -7.13 -2.60
N ILE A 88 3.69 -6.68 -2.38
CA ILE A 88 3.99 -5.29 -2.05
C ILE A 88 5.13 -4.79 -2.92
N GLY A 89 4.87 -3.67 -3.60
CA GLY A 89 5.79 -3.03 -4.53
C GLY A 89 5.64 -3.54 -5.97
N PRO A 90 6.64 -3.24 -6.83
CA PRO A 90 7.85 -2.48 -6.49
C PRO A 90 7.53 -1.00 -6.18
N TYR A 91 8.40 -0.27 -5.49
CA TYR A 91 8.25 1.17 -5.23
C TYR A 91 7.03 1.57 -4.38
N ALA A 92 6.63 0.72 -3.43
CA ALA A 92 5.61 1.08 -2.45
C ALA A 92 6.24 1.78 -1.23
N ARG A 93 5.49 2.71 -0.62
CA ARG A 93 5.87 3.41 0.61
C ARG A 93 4.80 3.24 1.68
N LEU A 94 5.09 2.44 2.71
CA LEU A 94 4.19 2.24 3.85
C LEU A 94 4.72 2.99 5.07
N ARG A 95 3.96 3.97 5.55
CA ARG A 95 4.38 4.90 6.61
C ARG A 95 3.49 4.75 7.82
N ASP A 96 4.07 4.41 8.97
CA ASP A 96 3.51 4.60 10.31
C ASP A 96 2.03 4.24 10.50
N ASN A 97 1.80 3.16 11.25
CA ASN A 97 0.48 2.63 11.56
C ASN A 97 -0.30 2.18 10.31
N VAL A 98 0.40 1.62 9.31
CA VAL A 98 -0.26 0.88 8.24
C VAL A 98 -0.49 -0.56 8.71
N ILE A 99 -1.72 -1.03 8.55
CA ILE A 99 -2.12 -2.41 8.83
C ILE A 99 -2.68 -3.02 7.56
N LEU A 100 -1.93 -3.95 6.96
CA LEU A 100 -2.41 -4.80 5.90
C LEU A 100 -2.82 -6.15 6.49
N THR A 101 -4.01 -6.62 6.14
CA THR A 101 -4.44 -7.98 6.50
C THR A 101 -3.84 -9.01 5.54
N ASN A 102 -4.64 -9.83 4.85
CA ASN A 102 -4.14 -10.95 4.03
C ASN A 102 -4.53 -10.80 2.56
N ASN A 103 -3.73 -11.39 1.68
CA ASN A 103 -3.97 -11.47 0.24
C ASN A 103 -4.15 -10.08 -0.43
N ILE A 104 -3.51 -9.04 0.12
CA ILE A 104 -3.56 -7.67 -0.40
C ILE A 104 -2.48 -7.49 -1.46
N LYS A 105 -2.83 -6.72 -2.50
CA LYS A 105 -1.85 -6.20 -3.45
C LYS A 105 -1.65 -4.70 -3.24
N VAL A 106 -0.41 -4.32 -2.99
CA VAL A 106 0.06 -2.94 -3.05
C VAL A 106 1.07 -2.87 -4.17
N GLY A 107 0.72 -2.26 -5.29
CA GLY A 107 1.63 -2.18 -6.43
C GLY A 107 2.48 -0.92 -6.40
N ASN A 108 2.83 -0.43 -7.60
CA ASN A 108 3.86 0.58 -7.76
C ASN A 108 3.40 2.01 -7.48
N PHE A 109 4.30 2.77 -6.86
CA PHE A 109 4.11 4.18 -6.51
C PHE A 109 2.85 4.39 -5.66
N VAL A 110 2.58 3.45 -4.76
CA VAL A 110 1.52 3.56 -3.77
C VAL A 110 2.11 3.99 -2.45
N GLU A 111 1.61 5.08 -1.90
CA GLU A 111 1.93 5.54 -0.56
C GLU A 111 0.74 5.31 0.38
N MET A 112 1.01 4.72 1.54
CA MET A 112 0.01 4.55 2.59
C MET A 112 0.50 5.12 3.91
N LYS A 113 -0.39 5.77 4.65
CA LYS A 113 -0.12 6.28 5.99
C LYS A 113 -1.31 6.12 6.93
N ASN A 114 -1.06 5.67 8.16
CA ASN A 114 -2.08 5.56 9.22
C ASN A 114 -3.40 4.89 8.77
N SER A 115 -3.29 3.77 8.05
CA SER A 115 -4.41 3.17 7.32
C SER A 115 -4.54 1.67 7.53
N ASN A 116 -5.78 1.18 7.64
CA ASN A 116 -6.11 -0.24 7.82
C ASN A 116 -6.78 -0.78 6.57
N ILE A 117 -6.23 -1.85 6.00
CA ILE A 117 -6.65 -2.44 4.73
C ILE A 117 -7.14 -3.89 4.94
N GLY A 118 -8.40 -4.13 4.58
CA GLY A 118 -9.05 -5.43 4.68
C GLY A 118 -8.61 -6.45 3.63
N ASN A 119 -9.04 -7.71 3.84
CA ASN A 119 -8.52 -8.87 3.11
C ASN A 119 -8.80 -8.77 1.61
N GLY A 120 -7.86 -9.18 0.77
CA GLY A 120 -8.06 -9.28 -0.67
C GLY A 120 -8.16 -7.94 -1.42
N THR A 121 -7.98 -6.81 -0.73
CA THR A 121 -8.06 -5.48 -1.32
C THR A 121 -6.85 -5.20 -2.25
N GLN A 122 -7.11 -4.51 -3.35
CA GLN A 122 -6.15 -4.23 -4.41
C GLN A 122 -5.94 -2.72 -4.51
N ILE A 123 -4.68 -2.27 -4.37
CA ILE A 123 -4.26 -0.87 -4.51
C ILE A 123 -3.02 -0.89 -5.39
N ALA A 124 -3.25 -0.97 -6.69
CA ALA A 124 -2.21 -1.44 -7.61
C ALA A 124 -1.28 -0.33 -8.10
N HIS A 125 -1.75 0.91 -8.24
CA HIS A 125 -0.96 1.94 -8.92
C HIS A 125 -1.20 3.35 -8.37
N LEU A 126 -0.12 4.13 -8.25
CA LEU A 126 -0.13 5.61 -8.23
C LEU A 126 -1.11 6.24 -7.23
N SER A 127 -1.32 5.62 -6.06
CA SER A 127 -2.36 6.05 -5.12
C SER A 127 -1.77 6.53 -3.81
N TYR A 128 -2.39 7.54 -3.20
CA TYR A 128 -2.11 7.96 -1.83
C TYR A 128 -3.29 7.63 -0.92
N ILE A 129 -3.02 6.83 0.12
CA ILE A 129 -4.01 6.34 1.09
C ILE A 129 -3.58 6.77 2.51
N GLY A 130 -4.07 7.92 2.93
CA GLY A 130 -3.84 8.51 4.24
C GLY A 130 -5.06 8.39 5.14
N ASP A 131 -4.84 8.11 6.42
CA ASP A 131 -5.87 8.16 7.47
C ASP A 131 -7.16 7.38 7.11
N SER A 132 -7.02 6.15 6.61
CA SER A 132 -8.13 5.43 5.99
C SER A 132 -8.46 4.09 6.67
N LYS A 133 -9.74 3.72 6.63
CA LYS A 133 -10.21 2.36 6.95
C LYS A 133 -10.86 1.78 5.69
N ILE A 134 -10.17 0.84 5.05
CA ILE A 134 -10.61 0.19 3.82
C ILE A 134 -11.00 -1.25 4.14
N GLY A 135 -12.19 -1.64 3.69
CA GLY A 135 -12.76 -2.96 3.87
C GLY A 135 -12.05 -4.05 3.04
N SER A 136 -12.70 -5.19 2.95
CA SER A 136 -12.21 -6.36 2.21
C SER A 136 -12.68 -6.35 0.76
N ARG A 137 -11.86 -6.92 -0.13
CA ARG A 137 -12.12 -7.05 -1.58
C ARG A 137 -12.46 -5.71 -2.24
N VAL A 138 -11.85 -4.63 -1.75
CA VAL A 138 -11.97 -3.29 -2.36
C VAL A 138 -10.98 -3.20 -3.53
N ASN A 139 -11.39 -2.53 -4.60
CA ASN A 139 -10.48 -2.18 -5.69
C ASN A 139 -10.26 -0.65 -5.70
N ILE A 140 -9.01 -0.23 -5.54
CA ILE A 140 -8.62 1.17 -5.63
C ILE A 140 -8.02 1.43 -7.00
N GLY A 141 -8.74 2.18 -7.83
CA GLY A 141 -8.31 2.59 -9.16
C GLY A 141 -7.03 3.43 -9.13
N ALA A 142 -6.23 3.33 -10.19
CA ALA A 142 -4.96 4.05 -10.30
C ALA A 142 -5.15 5.56 -10.11
N GLY A 143 -4.25 6.23 -9.39
CA GLY A 143 -4.37 7.68 -9.17
C GLY A 143 -5.42 8.08 -8.14
N THR A 144 -5.96 7.12 -7.36
CA THR A 144 -6.91 7.47 -6.29
C THR A 144 -6.18 8.16 -5.14
N ILE A 145 -6.73 9.30 -4.70
CA ILE A 145 -6.19 10.09 -3.59
C ILE A 145 -7.24 10.20 -2.48
N THR A 146 -6.87 9.88 -1.25
CA THR A 146 -7.64 10.26 -0.06
C THR A 146 -7.18 11.64 0.41
N ALA A 147 -7.97 12.68 0.14
CA ALA A 147 -7.67 14.04 0.59
C ALA A 147 -8.03 14.17 2.08
N ASN A 148 -7.05 13.85 2.94
CA ASN A 148 -7.21 13.64 4.37
C ASN A 148 -6.88 14.87 5.24
N TYR A 149 -6.30 15.94 4.68
CA TYR A 149 -5.80 17.10 5.41
C TYR A 149 -6.50 18.38 4.95
N ASN A 150 -7.04 19.13 5.90
CA ASN A 150 -7.60 20.46 5.65
C ASN A 150 -6.54 21.52 6.02
N SER A 151 -6.03 22.23 5.01
CA SER A 151 -4.95 23.23 5.19
C SER A 151 -5.36 24.46 5.98
N ALA A 152 -6.65 24.84 5.97
CA ALA A 152 -7.14 26.00 6.71
C ALA A 152 -7.23 25.72 8.22
N THR A 153 -7.55 24.47 8.60
CA THR A 153 -7.76 24.09 10.02
C THR A 153 -6.62 23.26 10.60
N GLY A 154 -5.69 22.78 9.76
CA GLY A 154 -4.67 21.80 10.17
C GLY A 154 -5.22 20.42 10.54
N LYS A 155 -6.54 20.20 10.40
CA LYS A 155 -7.21 18.98 10.85
C LYS A 155 -7.07 17.87 9.83
N LYS A 156 -6.84 16.65 10.33
CA LYS A 156 -6.94 15.42 9.54
C LYS A 156 -8.26 14.71 9.78
N SER A 157 -8.81 14.16 8.70
CA SER A 157 -10.10 13.47 8.71
C SER A 157 -9.96 12.08 8.09
N ARG A 158 -10.81 11.14 8.55
CA ARG A 158 -10.79 9.75 8.11
C ARG A 158 -11.59 9.54 6.82
N THR A 159 -11.06 8.72 5.92
CA THR A 159 -11.84 8.12 4.82
C THR A 159 -12.21 6.68 5.17
N ILE A 160 -13.46 6.30 4.95
CA ILE A 160 -13.94 4.93 5.19
C ILE A 160 -14.44 4.36 3.86
N ILE A 161 -13.87 3.24 3.43
CA ILE A 161 -14.32 2.51 2.24
C ILE A 161 -14.77 1.13 2.70
N LYS A 162 -16.02 0.78 2.46
CA LYS A 162 -16.62 -0.49 2.90
C LYS A 162 -16.29 -1.63 1.92
N ASP A 163 -16.61 -2.86 2.32
CA ASP A 163 -16.29 -4.06 1.57
C ASP A 163 -16.82 -4.02 0.14
N ARG A 164 -16.05 -4.61 -0.79
CA ARG A 164 -16.40 -4.76 -2.22
C ARG A 164 -16.66 -3.45 -2.97
N ALA A 165 -16.42 -2.29 -2.35
CA ALA A 165 -16.47 -1.02 -3.05
C ALA A 165 -15.34 -0.92 -4.07
N SER A 166 -15.49 -0.04 -5.05
CA SER A 166 -14.45 0.26 -6.03
C SER A 166 -14.33 1.75 -6.28
N THR A 167 -13.10 2.24 -6.42
CA THR A 167 -12.84 3.57 -6.97
C THR A 167 -12.37 3.45 -8.41
N GLY A 168 -12.90 4.28 -9.29
CA GLY A 168 -12.36 4.48 -10.63
C GLY A 168 -11.05 5.25 -10.57
N SER A 169 -10.28 5.18 -11.64
CA SER A 169 -8.99 5.88 -11.73
C SER A 169 -9.15 7.39 -11.55
N ASN A 170 -8.12 8.04 -11.00
CA ASN A 170 -8.07 9.47 -10.72
C ASN A 170 -9.27 9.99 -9.90
N SER A 171 -9.76 9.18 -8.95
CA SER A 171 -10.77 9.64 -8.00
C SER A 171 -10.13 10.38 -6.83
N VAL A 172 -10.75 11.46 -6.38
CA VAL A 172 -10.37 12.16 -5.14
C VAL A 172 -11.46 11.99 -4.10
N LEU A 173 -11.10 11.39 -2.96
CA LEU A 173 -12.01 11.17 -1.83
C LEU A 173 -11.74 12.23 -0.76
N VAL A 174 -12.62 13.22 -0.64
CA VAL A 174 -12.45 14.34 0.28
C VAL A 174 -12.94 13.94 1.67
N ALA A 175 -12.02 13.76 2.61
CA ALA A 175 -12.34 13.33 3.95
C ALA A 175 -12.96 14.48 4.79
N PRO A 176 -13.90 14.20 5.71
CA PRO A 176 -14.42 12.87 6.04
C PRO A 176 -15.46 12.38 5.02
N VAL A 177 -15.32 11.15 4.56
CA VAL A 177 -16.27 10.52 3.62
C VAL A 177 -16.35 9.01 3.81
N ILE A 178 -17.55 8.47 3.61
CA ILE A 178 -17.85 7.04 3.63
C ILE A 178 -18.29 6.58 2.25
N ILE A 179 -17.58 5.60 1.69
CA ILE A 179 -17.98 4.86 0.48
C ILE A 179 -18.63 3.56 0.92
N GLY A 180 -19.91 3.41 0.59
CA GLY A 180 -20.75 2.28 0.97
C GLY A 180 -20.30 0.94 0.39
N GLU A 181 -20.83 -0.14 0.95
CA GLU A 181 -20.52 -1.50 0.50
C GLU A 181 -20.98 -1.69 -0.96
N ASN A 182 -20.19 -2.38 -1.78
CA ASN A 182 -20.41 -2.55 -3.22
C ASN A 182 -20.61 -1.23 -4.01
N ALA A 183 -20.34 -0.07 -3.41
CA ALA A 183 -20.48 1.19 -4.10
C ALA A 183 -19.34 1.38 -5.11
N ILE A 184 -19.64 2.08 -6.20
CA ILE A 184 -18.66 2.39 -7.25
C ILE A 184 -18.51 3.91 -7.33
N VAL A 185 -17.27 4.38 -7.32
CA VAL A 185 -16.94 5.76 -7.68
C VAL A 185 -16.46 5.76 -9.12
N ALA A 186 -17.10 6.53 -10.00
CA ALA A 186 -16.70 6.63 -11.40
C ALA A 186 -15.33 7.32 -11.53
N ALA A 187 -14.55 6.93 -12.55
CA ALA A 187 -13.24 7.51 -12.81
C ALA A 187 -13.29 9.03 -13.00
N GLY A 188 -12.31 9.73 -12.42
CA GLY A 188 -12.20 11.19 -12.43
C GLY A 188 -13.14 11.92 -11.48
N SER A 189 -13.81 11.22 -10.56
CA SER A 189 -14.76 11.85 -9.64
C SER A 189 -14.07 12.44 -8.41
N VAL A 190 -14.47 13.65 -8.03
CA VAL A 190 -14.21 14.24 -6.72
C VAL A 190 -15.43 13.98 -5.82
N VAL A 191 -15.25 13.18 -4.76
CA VAL A 191 -16.34 12.75 -3.87
C VAL A 191 -16.27 13.52 -2.56
N THR A 192 -17.28 14.34 -2.30
CA THR A 192 -17.39 15.21 -1.11
C THR A 192 -18.54 14.83 -0.17
N LYS A 193 -19.35 13.84 -0.54
CA LYS A 193 -20.49 13.34 0.23
C LYS A 193 -20.42 11.81 0.29
N ASN A 194 -21.02 11.25 1.34
CA ASN A 194 -21.08 9.80 1.49
C ASN A 194 -21.77 9.16 0.28
N VAL A 195 -21.25 8.01 -0.15
CA VAL A 195 -21.81 7.21 -1.24
C VAL A 195 -22.58 6.05 -0.62
N PRO A 196 -23.90 5.92 -0.87
CA PRO A 196 -24.69 4.82 -0.32
C PRO A 196 -24.22 3.44 -0.78
N LYS A 197 -24.64 2.40 -0.06
CA LYS A 197 -24.44 1.00 -0.46
C LYS A 197 -25.04 0.75 -1.85
N ASN A 198 -24.35 -0.05 -2.67
CA ASN A 198 -24.74 -0.42 -4.03
C ASN A 198 -24.95 0.77 -4.99
N ALA A 199 -24.49 1.98 -4.65
CA ALA A 199 -24.67 3.16 -5.47
C ALA A 199 -23.46 3.44 -6.38
N LEU A 200 -23.72 4.12 -7.49
CA LEU A 200 -22.70 4.76 -8.33
C LEU A 200 -22.60 6.24 -7.96
N ALA A 201 -21.39 6.71 -7.64
CA ALA A 201 -21.09 8.13 -7.50
C ALA A 201 -20.31 8.64 -8.70
N ILE A 202 -20.77 9.73 -9.31
CA ILE A 202 -20.14 10.39 -10.46
C ILE A 202 -20.26 11.90 -10.29
N THR A 203 -19.14 12.63 -10.43
CA THR A 203 -19.09 14.09 -10.25
C THR A 203 -18.37 14.85 -11.37
N ARG A 204 -18.14 14.20 -12.51
CA ARG A 204 -17.43 14.78 -13.66
C ARG A 204 -18.39 15.47 -14.66
N PRO A 205 -17.91 16.48 -15.41
CA PRO A 205 -18.70 17.11 -16.48
C PRO A 205 -18.99 16.11 -17.61
N LYS A 206 -20.06 16.37 -18.37
CA LYS A 206 -20.31 15.67 -19.63
C LYS A 206 -19.22 16.03 -20.63
N GLN A 207 -18.76 15.05 -21.41
CA GLN A 207 -17.81 15.27 -22.48
C GLN A 207 -18.46 16.10 -23.59
N GLU A 208 -17.73 17.07 -24.13
CA GLU A 208 -18.07 17.80 -25.36
C GLU A 208 -16.91 17.68 -26.35
N ASN A 209 -17.23 17.44 -27.63
CA ASN A 209 -16.24 17.38 -28.70
C ASN A 209 -16.35 18.66 -29.55
N LYS A 210 -15.26 19.44 -29.63
CA LYS A 210 -15.14 20.56 -30.57
C LYS A 210 -14.56 20.07 -31.89
N LEU A 211 -15.42 19.85 -32.88
CA LEU A 211 -15.01 19.35 -34.19
C LEU A 211 -14.06 20.34 -34.89
N GLU A 212 -13.14 19.80 -35.69
CA GLU A 212 -12.18 20.57 -36.49
C GLU A 212 -11.23 21.49 -35.70
N TRP A 213 -11.18 21.41 -34.35
CA TRP A 213 -10.40 22.31 -33.50
C TRP A 213 -8.90 22.34 -33.82
N VAL A 214 -8.31 21.19 -34.13
CA VAL A 214 -6.89 21.09 -34.49
C VAL A 214 -6.62 21.62 -35.90
N LYS A 215 -7.60 21.51 -36.81
CA LYS A 215 -7.46 21.99 -38.19
C LYS A 215 -7.54 23.51 -38.31
N LYS A 216 -8.02 24.22 -37.29
CA LYS A 216 -8.01 25.70 -37.22
C LYS A 216 -6.60 26.30 -37.00
N LYS A 217 -5.56 25.48 -36.87
CA LYS A 217 -4.16 25.91 -36.97
C LYS A 217 -3.68 25.73 -38.42
N SER A 218 -4.00 26.69 -39.26
CA SER A 218 -3.33 26.97 -40.54
C SER A 218 -3.33 28.48 -40.74
#